data_AF-A0A9X0R5Q2-F1
#
_entry.id   AF-A0A9X0R5Q2-F1
#
_cell.length_a   1.000
_cell.length_b   1.000
_cell.length_c   1.000
_cell.angle_alpha   90.00
_cell.angle_beta   90.00
_cell.angle_gamma   90.00
#
_symmetry.space_group_name_H-M   'P 1'
#
loop_
_entity.id
_entity.type
_entity.pdbx_description
1 polymer ?
#
loop_
_entity_poly.entity_id
_entity_poly.type
_entity_poly.pdbx_seq_one_letter_code
_entity_poly.pdbx_strand_id
1 'polypeptide(L)'
;MAGRVKRALGDVFGLRNFGVNLTELAPGAASALHHMHSRQDEFIFMLEGRLVLVTGDGDETLLQPGDCAGFPAGGPAHHLENREAEAARYLELGDRTEGDEVSYPADDLVAVSAGSGWLFRHKDGRSY
;
A
#
# COMPACT_ATOMS: atom_id res chain seq x y z
N MET A 1 -0.52 1.33 11.61
CA MET A 1 -0.62 -0.14 11.55
C MET A 1 0.49 -0.72 12.41
N ALA A 2 0.18 -1.62 13.33
CA ALA A 2 1.20 -2.22 14.19
C ALA A 2 2.16 -3.10 13.37
N GLY A 3 3.45 -3.12 13.73
CA GLY A 3 4.46 -3.97 13.08
C GLY A 3 4.91 -3.54 11.68
N ARG A 4 4.47 -2.39 11.16
CA ARG A 4 4.93 -1.80 9.89
C ARG A 4 5.86 -0.62 10.12
N VAL A 5 7.07 -0.68 9.58
CA VAL A 5 8.03 0.43 9.58
C VAL A 5 8.29 0.87 8.15
N LYS A 6 8.11 2.16 7.85
CA LYS A 6 8.26 2.74 6.51
C LYS A 6 9.33 3.82 6.51
N ARG A 7 10.25 3.77 5.55
CA ARG A 7 11.27 4.80 5.31
C ARG A 7 11.08 5.40 3.92
N ALA A 8 10.75 6.69 3.85
CA ALA A 8 10.56 7.42 2.60
C ALA A 8 11.93 7.78 1.98
N LEU A 9 12.47 6.88 1.17
CA LEU A 9 13.79 7.03 0.56
C LEU A 9 13.83 8.15 -0.48
N GLY A 10 12.76 8.28 -1.27
CA GLY A 10 12.69 9.27 -2.36
C GLY A 10 12.75 10.72 -1.88
N ASP A 11 12.26 11.01 -0.67
CA ASP A 11 12.17 12.37 -0.15
C ASP A 11 13.55 12.99 0.13
N VAL A 12 14.54 12.17 0.54
CA VAL A 12 15.92 12.63 0.78
C VAL A 12 16.58 13.17 -0.49
N PHE A 13 16.12 12.71 -1.66
CA PHE A 13 16.59 13.17 -2.97
C PHE A 13 15.68 14.24 -3.61
N GLY A 14 14.62 14.66 -2.92
CA GLY A 14 13.68 15.65 -3.42
C GLY A 14 12.81 15.17 -4.58
N LEU A 15 12.56 13.86 -4.69
CA LEU A 15 11.63 13.31 -5.69
C LEU A 15 10.20 13.79 -5.42
N ARG A 16 9.50 14.24 -6.48
CA ARG A 16 8.16 14.83 -6.37
C ARG A 16 7.08 14.06 -7.11
N ASN A 17 7.42 13.40 -8.21
CA ASN A 17 6.44 12.75 -9.07
C ASN A 17 5.99 11.38 -8.52
N PHE A 18 6.84 10.69 -7.77
CA PHE A 18 6.52 9.41 -7.17
C PHE A 18 7.24 9.25 -5.83
N GLY A 19 6.65 8.45 -4.96
CA GLY A 19 7.28 7.99 -3.72
C GLY A 19 8.11 6.74 -3.99
N VAL A 20 9.23 6.62 -3.27
CA VAL A 20 9.98 5.36 -3.14
C VAL A 20 10.16 5.13 -1.66
N ASN A 21 9.60 4.03 -1.16
CA ASN A 21 9.67 3.70 0.26
C ASN A 21 10.22 2.31 0.45
N LEU A 22 11.06 2.16 1.48
CA LEU A 22 11.48 0.87 2.00
C LEU A 22 10.62 0.54 3.21
N THR A 23 9.82 -0.51 3.08
CA THR A 23 8.90 -0.95 4.12
C THR A 23 9.36 -2.29 4.69
N GLU A 24 9.33 -2.40 6.01
CA GLU A 24 9.55 -3.64 6.77
C GLU A 24 8.24 -4.02 7.47
N LEU A 25 7.88 -5.30 7.36
CA LEU A 25 6.75 -5.90 8.05
C LEU A 25 7.25 -6.94 9.04
N ALA A 26 6.95 -6.73 10.32
CA ALA A 26 7.14 -7.72 11.37
C ALA A 26 6.19 -8.92 11.17
N PRO A 27 6.46 -10.07 11.83
CA PRO A 27 5.55 -11.21 11.86
C PRO A 27 4.12 -10.80 12.27
N GLY A 28 3.13 -11.25 11.51
CA GLY A 28 1.71 -10.95 11.72
C GLY A 28 1.27 -9.52 11.32
N ALA A 29 2.19 -8.69 10.81
CA ALA A 29 1.85 -7.35 10.33
C ALA A 29 1.31 -7.38 8.88
N ALA A 30 0.57 -6.34 8.51
CA ALA A 30 0.13 -6.12 7.15
C ALA A 30 0.59 -4.74 6.62
N SER A 31 0.70 -4.62 5.30
CA SER A 31 1.18 -3.39 4.65
C SER A 31 0.18 -2.26 4.77
N ALA A 32 -1.11 -2.52 4.63
CA ALA A 32 -2.19 -1.54 4.67
C ALA A 32 -3.52 -2.25 4.95
N LEU A 33 -4.57 -1.47 5.20
CA LEU A 33 -5.93 -1.96 4.97
C LEU A 33 -6.06 -2.33 3.48
N HIS A 34 -6.94 -3.27 3.18
CA HIS A 34 -7.17 -3.68 1.80
C HIS A 34 -7.75 -2.53 0.99
N HIS A 35 -7.03 -2.07 -0.04
CA HIS A 35 -7.33 -0.80 -0.69
C HIS A 35 -7.00 -0.77 -2.17
N MET A 36 -7.62 0.16 -2.89
CA MET A 36 -7.29 0.50 -4.27
C MET A 36 -7.19 2.01 -4.45
N HIS A 37 -6.29 2.41 -5.34
CA HIS A 37 -6.09 3.80 -5.76
C HIS A 37 -6.92 4.10 -7.01
N SER A 38 -7.53 5.28 -7.08
CA SER A 38 -8.32 5.72 -8.23
C SER A 38 -7.49 6.25 -9.40
N ARG A 39 -6.32 6.82 -9.12
CA ARG A 39 -5.50 7.59 -10.07
C ARG A 39 -4.01 7.31 -9.99
N GLN A 40 -3.53 6.77 -8.88
CA GLN A 40 -2.13 6.46 -8.68
C GLN A 40 -1.85 5.00 -9.02
N ASP A 41 -0.87 4.77 -9.90
CA ASP A 41 -0.27 3.45 -10.06
C ASP A 41 0.64 3.15 -8.86
N GLU A 42 0.67 1.88 -8.44
CA GLU A 42 1.56 1.38 -7.40
C GLU A 42 2.34 0.16 -7.89
N PHE A 43 3.57 0.01 -7.42
CA PHE A 43 4.45 -1.11 -7.73
C PHE A 43 5.23 -1.52 -6.49
N ILE A 44 5.36 -2.83 -6.26
CA ILE A 44 6.15 -3.39 -5.17
C ILE A 44 7.25 -4.32 -5.69
N PHE A 45 8.37 -4.35 -4.97
CA PHE A 45 9.49 -5.27 -5.24
C PHE A 45 10.01 -5.88 -3.95
N MET A 46 10.01 -7.21 -3.85
CA MET A 46 10.45 -7.93 -2.66
C MET A 46 11.97 -7.97 -2.54
N LEU A 47 12.49 -7.61 -1.36
CA LEU A 47 13.92 -7.60 -1.06
C LEU A 47 14.32 -8.77 -0.15
N GLU A 48 13.59 -8.99 0.94
CA GLU A 48 13.91 -9.98 1.97
C GLU A 48 12.62 -10.58 2.54
N GLY A 49 12.67 -11.84 2.99
CA GLY A 49 11.52 -12.54 3.54
C GLY A 49 10.45 -12.88 2.51
N ARG A 50 9.28 -13.33 2.97
CA ARG A 50 8.13 -13.67 2.13
C ARG A 50 6.89 -12.97 2.65
N LEU A 51 6.01 -12.58 1.73
CA LEU A 51 4.74 -11.94 2.04
C LEU A 51 3.63 -12.58 1.23
N VAL A 52 2.45 -12.71 1.82
CA VAL A 52 1.24 -13.08 1.09
C VAL A 52 0.63 -11.80 0.55
N LEU A 53 0.55 -11.69 -0.77
CA LEU A 53 -0.23 -10.69 -1.47
C LEU A 53 -1.68 -11.16 -1.54
N VAL A 54 -2.59 -10.34 -1.02
CA VAL A 54 -4.04 -10.55 -1.12
C VAL A 54 -4.60 -9.52 -2.10
N THR A 55 -5.28 -9.97 -3.16
CA THR A 55 -5.86 -9.11 -4.21
C THR A 55 -7.34 -9.38 -4.45
N GLY A 56 -8.07 -8.35 -4.90
CA GLY A 56 -9.46 -8.45 -5.31
C GLY A 56 -10.35 -9.02 -4.21
N ASP A 57 -11.09 -10.08 -4.51
CA ASP A 57 -12.01 -10.71 -3.55
C ASP A 57 -11.34 -11.75 -2.62
N GLY A 58 -10.01 -11.70 -2.51
CA GLY A 58 -9.22 -12.56 -1.61
C GLY A 58 -8.28 -13.54 -2.30
N ASP A 59 -7.95 -13.33 -3.57
CA ASP A 59 -6.94 -14.13 -4.26
C ASP A 59 -5.58 -13.94 -3.59
N GLU A 60 -4.90 -15.05 -3.27
CA GLU A 60 -3.63 -15.04 -2.55
C GLU A 60 -2.46 -15.47 -3.43
N THR A 61 -1.37 -14.70 -3.40
CA THR A 61 -0.10 -15.04 -4.06
C THR A 61 1.05 -14.88 -3.08
N LEU A 62 1.88 -15.92 -2.92
CA LEU A 62 3.09 -15.83 -2.11
C LEU A 62 4.20 -15.13 -2.91
N LEU A 63 4.72 -14.03 -2.37
CA LEU A 63 5.85 -13.31 -2.94
C LEU A 63 7.13 -13.61 -2.14
N GLN A 64 8.23 -13.80 -2.84
CA GLN A 64 9.57 -14.04 -2.29
C GLN A 64 10.59 -13.03 -2.86
N PRO A 65 11.83 -12.97 -2.34
CA PRO A 65 12.82 -12.00 -2.80
C PRO A 65 13.05 -12.07 -4.31
N GLY A 66 12.99 -10.92 -4.98
CA GLY A 66 13.08 -10.80 -6.43
C GLY A 66 11.73 -10.78 -7.16
N ASP A 67 10.64 -11.15 -6.50
CA ASP A 67 9.29 -11.01 -7.06
C ASP A 67 8.82 -9.56 -7.02
N CYS A 68 7.86 -9.25 -7.90
CA CYS A 68 7.21 -7.96 -7.95
C CYS A 68 5.72 -8.08 -8.28
N ALA A 69 4.98 -7.03 -7.95
CA ALA A 69 3.59 -6.87 -8.35
C ALA A 69 3.33 -5.40 -8.69
N GLY A 70 2.48 -5.17 -9.69
CA GLY A 70 2.05 -3.85 -10.12
C GLY A 70 0.54 -3.73 -10.04
N PHE A 71 0.09 -2.55 -9.62
CA PHE A 71 -1.31 -2.21 -9.38
C PHE A 71 -1.63 -0.94 -10.17
N PRO A 72 -2.22 -1.07 -11.37
CA PRO A 72 -2.65 0.11 -12.11
C PRO A 72 -3.77 0.84 -11.36
N ALA A 73 -3.87 2.15 -11.54
CA ALA A 73 -4.95 2.96 -11.05
C ALA A 73 -6.32 2.39 -11.47
N GLY A 74 -7.26 2.31 -10.52
CA GLY A 74 -8.57 1.67 -10.71
C GLY A 74 -8.53 0.15 -10.78
N GLY A 75 -7.36 -0.47 -10.57
CA GLY A 75 -7.17 -1.91 -10.50
C GLY A 75 -7.74 -2.55 -9.24
N PRO A 76 -7.53 -3.86 -9.06
CA PRO A 76 -8.05 -4.59 -7.90
C PRO A 76 -7.45 -4.06 -6.60
N ALA A 77 -8.27 -4.06 -5.54
CA ALA A 77 -7.78 -3.75 -4.21
C ALA A 77 -6.74 -4.78 -3.76
N HIS A 78 -5.79 -4.36 -2.94
CA HIS A 78 -4.70 -5.22 -2.51
C HIS A 78 -4.14 -4.83 -1.15
N HIS A 79 -3.44 -5.77 -0.53
CA HIS A 79 -2.52 -5.54 0.59
C HIS A 79 -1.56 -6.73 0.73
N LEU A 80 -0.50 -6.56 1.53
CA LEU A 80 0.44 -7.63 1.87
C LEU A 80 0.27 -8.02 3.33
N GLU A 81 0.41 -9.30 3.61
CA GLU A 81 0.45 -9.86 4.96
C GLU A 81 1.76 -10.61 5.19
N ASN A 82 2.39 -10.34 6.34
CA ASN A 82 3.48 -11.19 6.81
C ASN A 82 2.93 -12.30 7.69
N ARG A 83 2.75 -13.49 7.12
CA ARG A 83 2.32 -14.69 7.85
C ARG A 83 3.50 -15.56 8.33
N GLU A 84 4.73 -15.12 8.07
CA GLU A 84 5.95 -15.82 8.46
C GLU A 84 6.39 -15.42 9.88
N ALA A 85 7.30 -16.21 10.46
CA ALA A 85 7.87 -15.95 11.79
C ALA A 85 8.99 -14.90 11.79
N GLU A 86 9.49 -14.51 10.62
CA GLU A 86 10.57 -13.54 10.44
C GLU A 86 10.07 -12.27 9.75
N ALA A 87 10.79 -11.17 9.93
CA ALA A 87 10.46 -9.92 9.24
C ALA A 87 10.72 -10.02 7.73
N ALA A 88 9.93 -9.28 6.95
CA ALA A 88 10.09 -9.16 5.50
C ALA A 88 10.27 -7.70 5.09
N ARG A 89 10.99 -7.47 3.99
CA ARG A 89 11.26 -6.13 3.44
C ARG A 89 10.95 -6.06 1.96
N TYR A 90 10.37 -4.94 1.56
CA TYR A 90 10.04 -4.66 0.17
C TYR A 90 10.15 -3.16 -0.12
N LEU A 91 10.33 -2.83 -1.40
CA LEU A 91 10.14 -1.48 -1.89
C LEU A 91 8.69 -1.30 -2.31
N GLU A 92 8.08 -0.19 -1.96
CA GLU A 92 6.82 0.30 -2.52
C GLU A 92 7.06 1.61 -3.24
N LEU A 93 6.60 1.67 -4.48
CA LEU A 93 6.69 2.81 -5.37
C LEU A 93 5.27 3.19 -5.76
N GLY A 94 4.92 4.45 -5.59
CA GLY A 94 3.59 4.94 -5.92
C GLY A 94 3.68 6.32 -6.55
N ASP A 95 2.86 6.55 -7.56
CA ASP A 95 2.68 7.87 -8.14
C ASP A 95 2.19 8.89 -7.07
N ARG A 96 2.40 10.19 -7.31
CA ARG A 96 1.91 11.30 -6.46
C ARG A 96 0.90 12.19 -7.20
N THR A 97 0.17 11.62 -8.17
CA THR A 97 -0.90 12.32 -8.88
C THR A 97 -1.94 12.89 -7.93
N GLU A 98 -2.25 14.18 -8.09
CA GLU A 98 -3.22 14.90 -7.26
C GLU A 98 -4.66 14.42 -7.48
N GLY A 99 -5.48 14.55 -6.43
CA GLY A 99 -6.90 14.22 -6.48
C GLY A 99 -7.17 12.72 -6.58
N ASP A 100 -6.26 11.91 -6.02
CA ASP A 100 -6.48 10.49 -5.83
C ASP A 100 -7.42 10.22 -4.65
N GLU A 101 -8.28 9.22 -4.83
CA GLU A 101 -9.15 8.64 -3.84
C GLU A 101 -8.72 7.20 -3.58
N VAL A 102 -8.60 6.85 -2.31
CA VAL A 102 -8.33 5.50 -1.85
C VAL A 102 -9.62 4.92 -1.27
N SER A 103 -10.08 3.83 -1.89
CA SER A 103 -11.24 3.10 -1.38
C SER A 103 -10.80 1.85 -0.62
N TYR A 104 -11.52 1.53 0.44
CA TYR A 104 -11.28 0.36 1.28
C TYR A 104 -12.51 -0.56 1.16
N PRO A 105 -12.50 -1.60 0.31
CA PRO A 105 -13.71 -2.39 0.05
C PRO A 105 -14.30 -3.03 1.31
N ALA A 106 -13.44 -3.52 2.21
CA ALA A 106 -13.83 -4.20 3.44
C ALA A 106 -14.26 -3.26 4.59
N ASP A 107 -13.91 -1.97 4.53
CA ASP A 107 -14.12 -1.02 5.62
C ASP A 107 -15.07 0.10 5.18
N ASP A 108 -15.91 0.65 6.07
CA ASP A 108 -16.70 1.85 5.77
C ASP A 108 -15.83 3.12 5.85
N LEU A 109 -14.81 3.17 4.98
CA LEU A 109 -13.77 4.19 4.93
C LEU A 109 -13.46 4.55 3.48
N VAL A 110 -13.27 5.84 3.24
CA VAL A 110 -12.70 6.42 2.02
C VAL A 110 -11.69 7.48 2.44
N ALA A 111 -10.52 7.49 1.81
CA ALA A 111 -9.54 8.55 1.99
C ALA A 111 -9.42 9.37 0.70
N VAL A 112 -9.64 10.67 0.81
CA VAL A 112 -9.54 11.61 -0.32
C VAL A 112 -8.32 12.49 -0.11
N SER A 113 -7.49 12.63 -1.14
CA SER A 113 -6.35 13.54 -1.10
C SER A 113 -6.82 14.99 -0.89
N ALA A 114 -6.28 15.67 0.12
CA ALA A 114 -6.65 17.04 0.47
C ALA A 114 -5.39 17.85 0.85
N GLY A 115 -4.89 18.64 -0.10
CA GLY A 115 -3.67 19.44 0.10
C GLY A 115 -2.46 18.55 0.39
N SER A 116 -1.79 18.77 1.53
CA SER A 116 -0.64 17.95 1.95
C SER A 116 -1.01 16.70 2.76
N GLY A 117 -2.29 16.34 2.85
CA GLY A 117 -2.77 15.26 3.71
C GLY A 117 -3.95 14.49 3.11
N TRP A 118 -4.57 13.67 3.98
CA TRP A 118 -5.72 12.84 3.64
C TRP A 118 -6.92 13.23 4.49
N LEU A 119 -8.07 13.30 3.85
CA LEU A 119 -9.34 13.47 4.53
C LEU A 119 -10.10 12.14 4.53
N PHE A 120 -10.41 11.64 5.72
CA PHE A 120 -11.09 10.37 5.91
C PHE A 120 -12.60 10.58 6.07
N ARG A 121 -13.39 9.76 5.38
CA ARG A 121 -14.87 9.80 5.40
C ARG A 121 -15.44 8.39 5.44
N HIS A 122 -16.67 8.28 5.91
CA HIS A 122 -17.54 7.14 5.62
C HIS A 122 -17.90 7.11 4.14
N LYS A 123 -18.27 5.94 3.61
CA LYS A 123 -18.67 5.77 2.19
C LYS A 123 -19.92 6.57 1.83
N ASP A 124 -20.73 6.95 2.80
CA ASP A 124 -21.89 7.83 2.61
C ASP A 124 -21.58 9.33 2.66
N GLY A 125 -20.30 9.71 2.79
CA GLY A 125 -19.83 11.09 2.77
C GLY A 125 -19.80 11.78 4.14
N ARG A 126 -20.25 11.14 5.22
CA ARG A 126 -20.06 11.66 6.59
C ARG A 126 -18.58 11.68 6.96
N SER A 127 -18.19 12.67 7.78
CA SER A 127 -16.84 12.70 8.36
C SER A 127 -16.63 11.53 9.32
N TYR A 128 -15.43 10.96 9.31
CA TYR A 128 -14.98 9.98 10.30
C TYR A 128 -14.57 10.66 11.62
#